data_AF-A0AAV1T3L7-F1
#
_entry.id   AF-A0AAV1T3L7-F1
#
_cell.length_a   1.000
_cell.length_b   1.000
_cell.length_c   1.000
_cell.angle_alpha   90.00
_cell.angle_beta   90.00
_cell.angle_gamma   90.00
#
_symmetry.space_group_name_H-M   'P 1'
#
loop_
_entity.id
_entity.type
_entity.pdbx_description
1 polymer ?
#
loop_
_entity_poly.entity_id
_entity_poly.type
_entity_poly.pdbx_seq_one_letter_code
_entity_poly.pdbx_strand_id
1 'polypeptide(L)'
;MARDPASGIRLSNNKRMACVSCLEGKQTRNAQSQQDSGKHSPIDRIVDVNVVFSDLKSPMTPRDRLGNLCLVNFVDHKSNYCRVVLARTKDAVAKQFEALLVHFKNLFGFKVHVLRTDGGRK
;
A
#
# COMPACT_ATOMS: atom_id res chain seq x y z
N MET A 1 23.40 14.17 25.58
CA MET A 1 24.01 13.87 24.28
C MET A 1 24.44 15.14 23.51
N ALA A 2 23.56 16.11 23.19
CA ALA A 2 23.98 17.33 22.45
C ALA A 2 24.23 18.61 23.27
N ARG A 3 23.98 18.57 24.60
CA ARG A 3 24.19 19.70 25.53
C ARG A 3 25.39 19.52 26.46
N ASP A 4 26.12 18.41 26.29
CA ASP A 4 27.32 18.13 27.08
C ASP A 4 28.46 19.05 26.60
N PRO A 5 29.08 19.87 27.47
CA PRO A 5 30.21 20.72 27.10
C PRO A 5 31.39 19.96 26.49
N ALA A 6 31.58 18.68 26.84
CA ALA A 6 32.63 17.83 26.29
C ALA A 6 32.34 17.37 24.85
N SER A 7 31.10 17.54 24.36
CA SER A 7 30.73 17.13 22.99
C SER A 7 31.35 18.01 21.90
N GLY A 8 31.94 19.17 22.25
CA GLY A 8 32.49 20.13 21.29
C GLY A 8 31.43 20.82 20.41
N ILE A 9 30.15 20.48 20.56
CA ILE A 9 29.06 21.02 19.75
C ILE A 9 28.48 22.26 20.44
N ARG A 10 28.81 23.45 19.92
CA ARG A 10 28.15 24.70 20.33
C ARG A 10 26.77 24.82 19.67
N LEU A 11 25.72 24.60 20.45
CA LEU A 11 24.35 24.90 20.03
C LEU A 11 24.13 26.43 20.01
N SER A 12 24.33 27.05 18.85
CA SER A 12 23.98 28.47 18.65
C SER A 12 22.47 28.60 18.43
N ASN A 13 21.75 29.28 19.33
CA ASN A 13 20.30 29.55 19.22
C ASN A 13 19.97 30.66 18.18
N ASN A 14 20.83 30.83 17.19
CA ASN A 14 20.67 31.86 16.16
C ASN A 14 19.68 31.32 15.12
N LYS A 15 18.58 32.06 14.87
CA LYS A 15 17.78 31.87 13.65
C LYS A 15 18.72 32.03 12.45
N ARG A 16 19.25 30.92 11.95
CA ARG A 16 20.13 30.91 10.78
C ARG A 16 19.27 31.25 9.56
N MET A 17 19.73 32.21 8.75
CA MET A 17 19.21 32.38 7.39
C MET A 17 19.30 31.03 6.68
N ALA A 18 18.30 30.71 5.86
CA ALA A 18 18.24 29.40 5.22
C ALA A 18 19.52 29.18 4.39
N CYS A 19 20.28 28.14 4.72
CA CYS A 19 21.50 27.80 3.99
C CYS A 19 21.10 27.34 2.58
N VAL A 20 21.60 28.04 1.56
CA VAL A 20 21.29 27.77 0.15
C VAL A 20 21.58 26.32 -0.22
N SER A 21 22.78 25.83 0.10
CA SER A 21 23.16 24.43 -0.16
C SER A 21 22.29 23.42 0.60
N CYS A 22 21.78 23.78 1.79
CA CYS A 22 20.85 22.92 2.52
C CYS A 22 19.44 22.97 1.94
N LEU A 23 19.00 24.09 1.36
CA LEU A 23 17.70 24.17 0.69
C LEU A 23 17.71 23.39 -0.63
N GLU A 24 18.80 23.50 -1.39
CA GLU A 24 18.99 22.75 -2.64
C GLU A 24 19.16 21.25 -2.39
N GLY A 25 19.90 20.86 -1.35
CA GLY A 25 20.16 19.47 -1.02
C GLY A 25 19.06 18.76 -0.19
N LYS A 26 18.15 19.52 0.45
CA LYS A 26 17.04 18.91 1.18
C LYS A 26 15.94 18.53 0.20
N GLN A 27 15.62 17.24 0.17
CA GLN A 27 14.39 16.78 -0.46
C GLN A 27 13.19 17.47 0.20
N THR A 28 12.52 18.34 -0.55
CA THR A 28 11.25 18.94 -0.15
C THR A 28 10.13 17.94 -0.37
N ARG A 29 9.11 17.96 0.49
CA ARG A 29 7.95 17.10 0.31
C ARG A 29 7.22 17.55 -0.95
N ASN A 30 7.19 16.70 -1.97
CA ASN A 30 6.36 16.96 -3.14
C ASN A 30 4.90 17.15 -2.71
N ALA A 31 4.18 18.03 -3.40
CA ALA A 31 2.74 18.16 -3.22
C ALA A 31 2.11 16.81 -3.54
N GLN A 32 1.53 16.17 -2.52
CA GLN A 32 0.80 14.93 -2.72
C GLN A 32 -0.52 15.25 -3.42
N SER A 33 -0.81 14.52 -4.50
CA SER A 33 -2.06 14.71 -5.23
C SER A 33 -3.24 14.39 -4.31
N GLN A 34 -4.23 15.29 -4.31
CA GLN A 34 -5.52 15.09 -3.63
C GLN A 34 -6.57 14.55 -4.62
N GLN A 35 -6.13 13.94 -5.73
CA GLN A 35 -7.03 13.50 -6.79
C GLN A 35 -7.94 12.36 -6.32
N ASP A 36 -7.45 11.49 -5.43
CA ASP A 36 -8.31 10.52 -4.76
C ASP A 36 -9.08 11.19 -3.61
N SER A 37 -10.26 11.72 -3.96
CA SER A 37 -11.18 12.29 -2.97
C SER A 37 -11.89 11.24 -2.11
N GLY A 38 -11.70 9.94 -2.38
CA GLY A 38 -12.45 8.85 -1.75
C GLY A 38 -13.95 8.81 -2.06
N LYS A 39 -14.51 9.85 -2.71
CA LYS A 39 -15.95 10.02 -2.98
C LYS A 39 -16.55 8.89 -3.82
N HIS A 40 -15.78 8.35 -4.77
CA HIS A 40 -16.23 7.26 -5.65
C HIS A 40 -15.93 5.86 -5.10
N SER A 41 -15.36 5.77 -3.90
CA SER A 41 -15.07 4.49 -3.25
C SER A 41 -15.23 4.60 -1.74
N PRO A 42 -16.41 5.01 -1.22
CA PRO A 42 -16.62 5.25 0.20
C PRO A 42 -16.28 4.02 1.04
N ILE A 43 -15.46 4.21 2.07
CA ILE A 43 -14.99 3.17 3.01
C ILE A 43 -15.95 3.05 4.21
N ASP A 44 -16.75 4.09 4.43
CA ASP A 44 -17.67 4.35 5.52
C ASP A 44 -19.06 3.72 5.34
N ARG A 45 -19.30 2.95 4.27
CA ARG A 45 -20.56 2.22 4.12
C ARG A 45 -20.62 1.08 5.16
N ILE A 46 -21.56 1.19 6.09
CA ILE A 46 -21.83 0.24 7.19
C ILE A 46 -22.60 -0.99 6.67
N VAL A 47 -22.12 -1.61 5.58
CA VAL A 47 -22.59 -2.92 5.15
C VAL A 47 -21.39 -3.84 4.93
N ASP A 48 -21.64 -5.13 5.05
CA ASP A 48 -20.63 -6.17 5.18
C ASP A 48 -19.67 -6.27 3.97
N VAL A 49 -18.36 -6.41 4.23
CA VAL A 49 -17.26 -6.50 3.23
C VAL A 49 -17.47 -5.61 2.00
N ASN A 50 -17.44 -4.29 2.18
CA ASN A 50 -17.66 -3.34 1.09
C ASN A 50 -16.42 -3.05 0.25
N VAL A 51 -15.24 -3.06 0.85
CA VAL A 51 -14.00 -2.59 0.20
C VAL A 51 -12.88 -3.60 0.41
N VAL A 52 -12.42 -4.19 -0.69
CA VAL A 52 -11.23 -5.03 -0.71
C VAL A 52 -10.08 -4.24 -1.34
N PHE A 53 -8.94 -4.22 -0.66
CA PHE A 53 -7.69 -3.72 -1.18
C PHE A 53 -6.88 -4.89 -1.74
N SER A 54 -6.28 -4.70 -2.90
CA SER A 54 -5.34 -5.69 -3.43
C SER A 54 -4.08 -5.04 -3.95
N ASP A 55 -2.95 -5.65 -3.61
CA ASP A 55 -1.62 -5.31 -4.06
C ASP A 55 -0.94 -6.55 -4.66
N LEU A 56 -0.29 -6.37 -5.81
CA LEU A 56 0.38 -7.42 -6.55
C LEU A 56 1.89 -7.21 -6.55
N LYS A 57 2.59 -8.11 -5.89
CA LYS A 57 4.06 -8.18 -5.92
C LYS A 57 4.52 -9.15 -7.01
N SER A 58 5.12 -8.60 -8.08
CA SER A 58 5.66 -9.37 -9.21
C SER A 58 6.64 -8.53 -10.04
N PRO A 59 7.72 -9.11 -10.61
CA PRO A 59 8.18 -10.48 -10.43
C PRO A 59 8.95 -10.66 -9.12
N MET A 60 8.73 -11.78 -8.43
CA MET A 60 9.51 -12.17 -7.25
C MET A 60 10.79 -12.91 -7.69
N THR A 61 11.93 -12.50 -7.12
CA THR A 61 13.24 -13.11 -7.36
C THR A 61 13.91 -13.43 -6.00
N PRO A 62 14.40 -14.66 -5.77
CA PRO A 62 14.25 -15.85 -6.62
C PRO A 62 12.80 -16.35 -6.69
N ARG A 63 12.51 -17.23 -7.67
CA ARG A 63 11.24 -17.97 -7.72
C ARG A 63 11.05 -18.77 -6.43
N ASP A 64 9.80 -18.95 -6.01
CA ASP A 64 9.53 -19.89 -4.92
C ASP A 64 9.81 -21.33 -5.36
N ARG A 65 9.75 -22.27 -4.41
CA ARG A 65 10.03 -23.70 -4.66
C ARG A 65 9.07 -24.36 -5.67
N LEU A 66 7.90 -23.75 -5.92
CA LEU A 66 6.85 -24.25 -6.81
C LEU A 66 6.81 -23.48 -8.15
N GLY A 67 7.75 -22.55 -8.35
CA GLY A 67 7.88 -21.74 -9.55
C GLY A 67 6.94 -20.52 -9.61
N ASN A 68 6.33 -20.11 -8.50
CA ASN A 68 5.51 -18.91 -8.44
C ASN A 68 6.39 -17.65 -8.51
N LEU A 69 5.86 -16.64 -9.19
CA LEU A 69 6.51 -15.36 -9.49
C LEU A 69 5.70 -14.16 -9.01
N CYS A 70 4.46 -14.40 -8.62
CA CYS A 70 3.50 -13.38 -8.24
C CYS A 70 2.92 -13.71 -6.87
N LEU A 71 2.83 -12.69 -6.02
CA LEU A 71 2.12 -12.74 -4.75
C LEU A 71 1.08 -11.62 -4.78
N VAL A 72 -0.19 -11.97 -4.60
CA VAL A 72 -1.27 -11.00 -4.45
C VAL A 72 -1.83 -11.07 -3.04
N ASN A 73 -2.06 -9.93 -2.41
CA ASN A 73 -2.84 -9.85 -1.19
C ASN A 73 -4.26 -9.35 -1.50
N PHE A 74 -5.23 -9.83 -0.74
CA PHE A 74 -6.59 -9.33 -0.73
C PHE A 74 -6.97 -9.05 0.71
N VAL A 75 -7.14 -7.77 1.03
CA VAL A 75 -7.42 -7.30 2.39
C VAL A 75 -8.81 -6.72 2.43
N ASP A 76 -9.71 -7.34 3.21
CA ASP A 76 -10.97 -6.72 3.57
C ASP A 76 -10.72 -5.58 4.56
N HIS A 77 -11.21 -4.39 4.23
CA HIS A 77 -11.04 -3.20 5.05
C HIS A 77 -11.70 -3.34 6.44
N LYS A 78 -12.88 -3.96 6.52
CA LYS A 78 -13.69 -3.94 7.75
C LYS A 78 -13.12 -4.91 8.80
N SER A 79 -12.80 -6.13 8.39
CA SER A 79 -12.33 -7.19 9.29
C SER A 79 -10.81 -7.31 9.39
N ASN A 80 -10.07 -6.62 8.52
CA ASN A 80 -8.64 -6.85 8.29
C ASN A 80 -8.31 -8.29 7.85
N TYR A 81 -9.31 -9.06 7.41
CA TYR A 81 -9.06 -10.39 6.86
C TYR A 81 -8.19 -10.27 5.61
N CYS A 82 -7.04 -10.91 5.64
CA CYS A 82 -6.08 -10.92 4.56
C CYS A 82 -5.95 -12.33 3.98
N ARG A 83 -6.17 -12.44 2.68
CA ARG A 83 -5.89 -13.66 1.92
C ARG A 83 -4.76 -13.41 0.93
N VAL A 84 -3.70 -14.19 1.06
CA VAL A 84 -2.56 -14.16 0.14
C VAL A 84 -2.66 -15.31 -0.84
N VAL A 85 -2.46 -15.02 -2.13
CA VAL A 85 -2.42 -16.03 -3.19
C VAL A 85 -1.12 -15.92 -3.97
N LEU A 86 -0.53 -17.08 -4.26
CA LEU A 86 0.67 -17.21 -5.08
C LEU A 86 0.29 -17.68 -6.48
N ALA A 87 0.94 -17.12 -7.49
CA ALA A 87 0.72 -17.49 -8.88
C ALA A 87 2.02 -17.47 -9.70
N ARG A 88 2.05 -18.29 -10.75
CA ARG A 88 3.18 -18.37 -11.69
C ARG A 88 3.21 -17.19 -12.68
N THR A 89 2.06 -16.64 -13.04
CA THR A 89 1.92 -15.55 -14.01
C THR A 89 0.93 -14.51 -13.51
N LYS A 90 0.99 -13.28 -14.06
CA LYS A 90 0.02 -12.22 -13.75
C LYS A 90 -1.40 -12.59 -14.19
N ASP A 91 -1.58 -13.26 -15.32
CA ASP A 91 -2.90 -13.71 -15.78
C ASP A 91 -3.55 -14.73 -14.83
N ALA A 92 -2.73 -15.58 -14.21
CA ALA A 92 -3.21 -16.51 -13.20
C ALA A 92 -3.68 -15.77 -11.94
N VAL A 93 -3.12 -14.61 -11.60
CA VAL A 93 -3.60 -13.76 -10.50
C VAL A 93 -5.02 -13.26 -10.75
N ALA A 94 -5.33 -12.81 -11.97
CA ALA A 94 -6.67 -12.34 -12.32
C ALA A 94 -7.73 -13.44 -12.12
N LYS A 95 -7.44 -14.67 -12.53
CA LYS A 95 -8.32 -15.83 -12.29
C LYS A 95 -8.49 -16.16 -10.81
N GLN A 96 -7.43 -16.00 -10.02
CA GLN A 96 -7.49 -16.20 -8.57
C GLN A 96 -8.36 -15.14 -7.89
N PHE A 97 -8.39 -13.92 -8.41
CA PHE A 97 -9.29 -12.88 -7.91
C PHE A 97 -10.76 -13.25 -8.13
N GLU A 98 -11.14 -13.74 -9.32
CA GLU A 98 -12.51 -14.21 -9.57
C GLU A 98 -12.90 -15.34 -8.60
N ALA A 99 -12.01 -16.32 -8.40
CA ALA A 99 -12.23 -17.40 -7.43
C ALA A 99 -12.36 -16.90 -6.00
N LEU A 100 -11.62 -15.84 -5.64
CA LEU A 100 -11.71 -15.17 -4.36
C LEU A 100 -13.08 -14.51 -4.18
N LEU A 101 -13.60 -13.80 -5.18
CA LEU A 101 -14.94 -13.19 -5.12
C LEU A 101 -16.04 -14.23 -4.86
N VAL A 102 -15.95 -15.38 -5.54
CA VAL A 102 -16.88 -16.50 -5.31
C VAL A 102 -16.74 -17.05 -3.90
N HIS A 103 -15.50 -17.20 -3.40
CA HIS A 103 -15.22 -17.67 -2.05
C HIS A 103 -15.81 -16.76 -0.97
N PHE A 104 -15.65 -15.43 -1.09
CA PHE A 104 -16.24 -14.47 -0.15
C PHE A 104 -17.77 -14.55 -0.16
N LYS A 105 -18.36 -14.63 -1.35
CA LYS A 105 -19.81 -14.78 -1.51
C LYS A 105 -20.33 -16.04 -0.83
N ASN A 106 -19.64 -17.17 -1.01
CA ASN A 106 -20.08 -18.46 -0.48
C ASN A 106 -19.85 -18.60 1.02
N LEU A 107 -18.73 -18.11 1.56
CA LEU A 107 -18.41 -18.25 2.99
C LEU A 107 -19.17 -17.27 3.87
N PHE A 108 -19.25 -16.01 3.46
CA PHE A 108 -19.74 -14.94 4.33
C PHE A 108 -21.11 -14.42 3.91
N GLY A 109 -21.63 -14.85 2.75
CA GLY A 109 -22.90 -14.35 2.22
C GLY A 109 -22.84 -12.91 1.70
N PHE A 110 -21.66 -12.29 1.68
CA PHE A 110 -21.46 -10.89 1.30
C PHE A 110 -20.87 -10.77 -0.11
N LYS A 111 -21.21 -9.68 -0.79
CA LYS A 111 -20.67 -9.35 -2.11
C LYS A 111 -19.64 -8.23 -1.97
N VAL A 112 -18.46 -8.41 -2.54
CA VAL A 112 -17.47 -7.33 -2.63
C VAL A 112 -18.04 -6.22 -3.51
N HIS A 113 -18.18 -5.02 -2.95
CA HIS A 113 -18.75 -3.85 -3.65
C HIS A 113 -17.69 -3.00 -4.35
N VAL A 114 -16.51 -2.88 -3.76
CA VAL A 114 -15.41 -2.05 -4.25
C VAL A 114 -14.11 -2.85 -4.18
N LEU A 115 -13.38 -2.90 -5.30
CA LEU A 115 -11.99 -3.33 -5.34
C LEU A 115 -11.11 -2.11 -5.54
N ARG A 116 -10.10 -1.93 -4.68
CA ARG A 116 -9.08 -0.88 -4.82
C ARG A 116 -7.73 -1.51 -5.14
N THR A 117 -7.14 -1.06 -6.24
CA THR A 117 -5.80 -1.45 -6.69
C THR A 117 -4.96 -0.21 -6.98
N ASP A 118 -3.65 -0.37 -7.10
CA ASP A 118 -2.70 0.70 -7.42
C ASP A 118 -2.71 1.13 -8.90
N GLY A 119 -3.61 0.56 -9.72
CA GLY A 119 -3.71 0.87 -11.15
C GLY A 119 -2.60 0.22 -11.99
N GLY A 120 -2.16 -0.99 -11.62
CA GLY A 120 -1.17 -1.77 -12.38
C GLY A 120 -1.40 -1.76 -13.90
N ARG A 121 -0.30 -1.61 -14.67
CA ARG A 121 -0.34 -1.58 -16.15
C ARG A 121 -0.63 -2.98 -16.71
N LYS A 122 -1.40 -3.03 -17.80
CA LYS A 122 -1.62 -4.23 -18.63
C LYS A 122 -0.30 -4.78 -19.15
#